data_AF-B5EWD6-F1
#
_entry.id   AF-B5EWD6-F1
#
_cell.length_a   1.000
_cell.length_b   1.000
_cell.length_c   1.000
_cell.angle_alpha   90.00
_cell.angle_beta   90.00
_cell.angle_gamma   90.00
#
_symmetry.space_group_name_H-M   'P 1'
#
loop_
_entity.id
_entity.type
_entity.pdbx_description
1 polymer ?
#
loop_
_entity_poly.entity_id
_entity_poly.type
_entity_poly.pdbx_seq_one_letter_code
_entity_poly.pdbx_strand_id
1 'polypeptide(L)'
;MKELKKTLLNQRSLINFARSMLTTEETQLIIERLSIYNTQRKQEEEKKQKDNEIRAEKMNQFIQQLETEGLSITDLQFHISNRNRAR
;
A
#
# COMPACT_ATOMS: atom_id res chain seq x y z
N MET A 1 8.46 -21.07 0.82
CA MET A 1 7.64 -19.91 0.38
C MET A 1 7.81 -19.54 -1.10
N LYS A 2 9.03 -19.30 -1.61
CA LYS A 2 9.24 -18.93 -3.04
C LYS A 2 8.80 -20.03 -4.02
N GLU A 3 8.99 -21.30 -3.68
CA GLU A 3 8.63 -22.43 -4.54
C GLU A 3 7.12 -22.64 -4.65
N LEU A 4 6.39 -22.62 -3.52
CA LEU A 4 4.92 -22.66 -3.52
C LEU A 4 4.33 -21.53 -4.37
N LYS A 5 4.87 -20.30 -4.23
CA LYS A 5 4.43 -19.16 -5.06
C LYS A 5 4.67 -19.40 -6.56
N LYS A 6 5.81 -19.99 -6.94
CA LYS A 6 6.09 -20.36 -8.34
C LYS A 6 5.10 -21.41 -8.86
N THR A 7 4.77 -22.41 -8.05
CA THR A 7 3.76 -23.44 -8.38
C THR A 7 2.37 -22.83 -8.57
N LEU A 8 1.98 -21.90 -7.69
CA LEU A 8 0.67 -21.22 -7.78
C LEU A 8 0.57 -20.26 -8.99
N LEU A 9 1.70 -19.70 -9.46
CA LEU A 9 1.73 -18.77 -10.59
C LEU A 9 1.76 -19.47 -11.96
N ASN A 10 2.10 -20.76 -12.03
CA ASN A 10 2.09 -21.52 -13.26
C ASN A 10 0.84 -22.42 -13.32
N GLN A 11 -0.05 -22.17 -14.28
CA GLN A 11 -1.32 -22.88 -14.42
C GLN A 11 -1.17 -24.40 -14.44
N ARG A 12 -0.18 -24.95 -15.16
CA ARG A 12 0.03 -26.41 -15.24
C ARG A 12 0.47 -26.99 -13.90
N SER A 13 1.34 -26.26 -13.18
CA SER A 13 1.83 -26.67 -11.87
C SER A 13 0.74 -26.57 -10.80
N LEU A 14 -0.10 -25.53 -10.88
CA LEU A 14 -1.26 -25.34 -10.01
C LEU A 14 -2.30 -26.45 -10.20
N ILE A 15 -2.63 -26.80 -11.45
CA ILE A 15 -3.59 -27.88 -11.72
C ILE A 15 -3.07 -29.21 -11.18
N ASN A 16 -1.79 -29.52 -11.39
CA ASN A 16 -1.19 -30.74 -10.88
C ASN A 16 -1.18 -30.77 -9.34
N PHE A 17 -0.84 -29.65 -8.71
CA PHE A 17 -0.87 -29.50 -7.26
C PHE A 17 -2.29 -29.69 -6.71
N ALA A 18 -3.28 -28.99 -7.27
CA ALA A 18 -4.67 -29.10 -6.85
C ALA A 18 -5.22 -30.52 -7.01
N ARG A 19 -4.91 -31.20 -8.11
CA ARG A 19 -5.36 -32.59 -8.35
C ARG A 19 -4.67 -33.64 -7.46
N SER A 20 -3.44 -33.37 -7.02
CA SER A 20 -2.64 -34.35 -6.26
C SER A 20 -2.72 -34.19 -4.76
N MET A 21 -2.98 -32.97 -4.27
CA MET A 21 -2.87 -32.61 -2.86
C MET A 21 -4.18 -32.10 -2.25
N LEU A 22 -5.17 -31.75 -3.06
CA LEU A 22 -6.41 -31.13 -2.59
C LEU A 22 -7.63 -31.88 -3.09
N THR A 23 -8.66 -31.92 -2.25
CA THR A 23 -10.02 -32.25 -2.67
C THR A 23 -10.66 -31.06 -3.37
N THR A 24 -11.76 -31.31 -4.09
CA THR A 24 -12.55 -30.25 -4.73
C THR A 24 -13.06 -29.22 -3.71
N GLU A 25 -13.48 -29.68 -2.53
CA GLU A 25 -13.98 -28.84 -1.44
C GLU A 25 -12.89 -27.94 -0.87
N GLU A 26 -11.71 -28.49 -0.59
CA GLU A 26 -10.55 -27.72 -0.13
C GLU A 26 -10.09 -26.69 -1.17
N THR A 27 -10.12 -27.07 -2.45
CA THR A 27 -9.78 -26.17 -3.56
C THR A 27 -10.74 -24.98 -3.59
N GLN A 28 -12.04 -25.23 -3.43
CA GLN A 28 -13.06 -24.19 -3.41
C GLN A 28 -12.91 -23.26 -2.20
N LEU A 29 -12.68 -23.82 -1.01
CA LEU A 29 -12.43 -23.05 0.21
C LEU A 29 -11.17 -22.17 0.09
N ILE A 30 -10.10 -22.68 -0.51
CA ILE A 30 -8.87 -21.93 -0.74
C ILE A 30 -9.12 -20.77 -1.71
N ILE A 31 -9.88 -21.00 -2.79
CA ILE A 31 -10.25 -19.95 -3.76
C ILE A 31 -11.05 -18.84 -3.06
N GLU A 32 -12.03 -19.19 -2.25
CA GLU A 32 -12.84 -18.22 -1.50
C GLU A 32 -11.96 -17.36 -0.57
N ARG A 33 -11.08 -18.00 0.20
CA ARG A 33 -10.15 -17.28 1.11
C ARG A 33 -9.19 -16.36 0.36
N LEU A 34 -8.64 -16.82 -0.78
CA LEU A 34 -7.76 -16.00 -1.61
C LEU A 34 -8.50 -14.82 -2.25
N SER A 35 -9.77 -15.01 -2.63
CA SER A 35 -10.61 -13.95 -3.16
C SER A 35 -10.89 -12.86 -2.12
N ILE A 36 -11.23 -13.27 -0.88
CA ILE A 36 -11.42 -12.35 0.25
C ILE A 36 -10.12 -11.60 0.53
N TYR A 37 -8.99 -12.31 0.61
CA TYR A 37 -7.68 -11.70 0.85
C TYR A 37 -7.30 -10.68 -0.23
N ASN A 38 -7.52 -11.01 -1.51
CA ASN A 38 -7.27 -10.08 -2.62
C ASN A 38 -8.17 -8.83 -2.55
N THR A 39 -9.43 -9.00 -2.14
CA THR A 39 -10.36 -7.89 -1.97
C THR A 39 -9.91 -6.96 -0.85
N GLN A 40 -9.52 -7.50 0.30
CA GLN A 40 -8.97 -6.73 1.41
C GLN A 40 -7.70 -5.98 1.01
N ARG A 41 -6.78 -6.66 0.32
CA ARG A 41 -5.53 -6.06 -0.18
C ARG A 41 -5.78 -4.89 -1.13
N LYS A 42 -6.75 -5.01 -2.05
CA LYS A 42 -7.13 -3.90 -2.94
C LYS A 42 -7.68 -2.71 -2.17
N GLN A 43 -8.57 -2.95 -1.22
CA GLN A 43 -9.14 -1.88 -0.38
C GLN A 43 -8.06 -1.16 0.45
N GLU A 44 -7.09 -1.90 0.98
CA GLU A 44 -5.94 -1.32 1.70
C GLU A 44 -5.05 -0.47 0.78
N GLU A 45 -4.77 -0.95 -0.44
CA GLU A 45 -3.97 -0.21 -1.42
C GLU A 45 -4.68 1.06 -1.89
N GLU A 46 -5.98 1.00 -2.18
CA GLU A 46 -6.80 2.16 -2.52
C GLU A 46 -6.86 3.17 -1.38
N LYS A 47 -7.04 2.72 -0.13
CA LYS A 47 -7.01 3.59 1.05
C LYS A 47 -5.66 4.29 1.19
N LYS A 48 -4.57 3.55 1.03
CA LYS A 48 -3.21 4.10 1.10
C LYS A 48 -2.94 5.12 -0.01
N GLN A 49 -3.44 4.88 -1.22
CA GLN A 49 -3.36 5.84 -2.32
C GLN A 49 -4.12 7.12 -1.99
N LYS A 50 -5.38 7.02 -1.55
CA LYS A 50 -6.19 8.18 -1.13
C LYS A 50 -5.54 8.96 0.00
N ASP A 51 -5.00 8.29 1.02
CA ASP A 51 -4.31 8.95 2.13
C ASP A 51 -3.06 9.71 1.67
N ASN A 52 -2.34 9.18 0.68
CA ASN A 52 -1.18 9.85 0.07
C ASN A 52 -1.60 11.05 -0.78
N GLU A 53 -2.68 10.93 -1.56
CA GLU A 53 -3.26 12.02 -2.36
C GLU A 53 -3.70 13.17 -1.46
N ILE A 54 -4.47 12.89 -0.41
CA ILE A 54 -4.92 13.90 0.57
C ILE A 54 -3.72 14.57 1.25
N ARG A 55 -2.67 13.79 1.59
CA ARG A 55 -1.45 14.35 2.19
C ARG A 55 -0.72 15.27 1.22
N ALA A 56 -0.62 14.89 -0.05
CA ALA A 56 0.01 15.69 -1.09
C ALA A 56 -0.79 16.98 -1.35
N GLU A 57 -2.12 16.90 -1.45
CA GLU A 57 -3.00 18.05 -1.61
C GLU A 57 -2.86 19.04 -0.45
N LYS A 58 -2.92 18.56 0.79
CA LYS A 58 -2.73 19.42 1.97
C LYS A 58 -1.35 20.06 2.01
N MET A 59 -0.31 19.32 1.62
CA MET A 59 1.05 19.87 1.53
C MET A 59 1.13 20.97 0.47
N ASN A 60 0.52 20.77 -0.70
CA ASN A 60 0.48 21.77 -1.77
C ASN A 60 -0.30 23.02 -1.35
N GLN A 61 -1.45 22.86 -0.70
CA GLN A 61 -2.23 23.98 -0.16
C GLN A 61 -1.41 24.77 0.87
N PHE A 62 -0.70 24.08 1.75
CA PHE A 62 0.16 24.72 2.74
C PHE A 62 1.31 25.49 2.08
N ILE A 63 1.97 24.91 1.06
CA ILE A 63 3.00 25.57 0.28
C ILE A 63 2.46 26.85 -0.38
N GLN A 64 1.29 26.78 -1.02
CA GLN A 64 0.66 27.95 -1.64
C GLN A 64 0.35 29.04 -0.61
N GLN A 65 -0.14 28.69 0.59
CA GLN A 65 -0.38 29.65 1.66
C GLN A 65 0.93 30.35 2.09
N LEU A 66 2.01 29.59 2.26
CA LEU A 66 3.32 30.16 2.60
C LEU A 66 3.84 31.11 1.53
N GLU A 67 3.71 30.74 0.25
CA GLU A 67 4.07 31.60 -0.88
C GLU A 67 3.25 32.89 -0.89
N THR A 68 1.94 32.83 -0.63
CA THR A 68 1.09 34.03 -0.55
C THR A 68 1.43 34.95 0.61
N GLU A 69 1.93 34.40 1.72
CA GLU A 69 2.38 35.16 2.88
C GLU A 69 3.82 35.69 2.74
N GLY A 70 4.49 35.40 1.61
CA GLY A 70 5.88 35.80 1.35
C GLY A 70 6.90 35.05 2.21
N LEU A 71 6.52 33.91 2.79
CA LEU A 71 7.36 33.09 3.64
C LEU A 71 8.07 32.01 2.81
N SER A 72 9.40 31.98 2.88
CA SER A 72 10.18 30.92 2.23
C SER A 72 10.11 29.61 3.02
N ILE A 73 9.83 28.51 2.33
CA ILE A 73 9.81 27.14 2.88
C ILE A 73 11.16 26.79 3.51
N THR A 74 12.27 27.23 2.92
CA THR A 74 13.62 26.97 3.43
C THR A 74 13.86 27.65 4.78
N ASP A 75 13.32 28.85 4.94
CA ASP A 75 13.50 29.64 6.16
C ASP A 75 12.66 29.06 7.29
N LEU A 76 11.44 28.59 6.98
CA LEU A 76 10.59 27.86 7.92
C LEU A 76 11.23 26.54 8.38
N GLN A 77 11.82 25.77 7.46
CA GLN A 77 12.55 24.55 7.82
C GLN A 77 13.74 24.84 8.74
N PHE A 78 14.49 25.91 8.46
CA PHE A 78 15.60 26.36 9.29
C PHE A 78 15.12 26.77 10.70
N HIS A 79 14.04 27.55 10.79
CA HIS A 79 13.48 27.99 12.06
C HIS A 79 12.89 26.85 12.90
N ILE A 80 12.23 25.86 12.28
CA ILE A 80 11.70 24.68 12.99
C ILE A 80 12.85 23.80 13.51
N SER A 81 13.86 23.55 12.67
CA SER A 81 15.02 22.73 13.03
C SER A 81 15.83 23.33 14.18
N ASN A 82 16.00 24.65 14.20
CA ASN A 82 16.68 25.34 15.29
C ASN A 82 15.85 25.39 16.58
N ARG A 83 14.51 25.48 16.49
CA ARG A 83 13.64 25.40 17.68
C ARG A 83 13.68 24.04 18.38
N ASN A 84 13.84 22.95 17.63
CA ASN A 84 13.96 21.60 18.19
C ASN A 84 15.33 21.31 18.81
N ARG A 85 16.40 22.03 18.42
CA ARG A 85 17.72 21.91 19.04
C ARG A 85 17.90 22.77 20.30
N ALA A 86 17.04 23.78 20.48
CA ALA A 86 17.05 24.67 21.63
C ALA A 86 16.16 24.19 22.81
N ARG A 87 15.51 23.03 22.66
CA ARG A 87 14.84 22.28 23.73
C ARG A 87 15.71 21.08 24.12
#